data_AF-A0A9X3KKQ0-F1
#
_entry.id   AF-A0A9X3KKQ0-F1
#
_cell.length_a   1.000
_cell.length_b   1.000
_cell.length_c   1.000
_cell.angle_alpha   90.00
_cell.angle_beta   90.00
_cell.angle_gamma   90.00
#
_symmetry.space_group_name_H-M   'P 1'
#
loop_
_entity.id
_entity.type
_entity.pdbx_description
1 polymer ?
#
loop_
_entity_poly.entity_id
_entity_poly.type
_entity_poly.pdbx_seq_one_letter_code
_entity_poly.pdbx_strand_id
1 'polypeptide(L)'
;MKAKEFLILTRVQSKLVDFPETQVEDFVEKMFKFYSRSAKYQSERGVQFTLTFDEYLSLFDSSVLNSMARSFQKGTIEKRQSSDYALVLSWKSRQDKLSGVMNAETALICPRGVSIFNCKYLPDEERDEKARKKMSDKKKGKARPESVKQKISETKTGQKYDDAHCKAISDGLKGKAKTAESNANRAAGARAYWAAKKLQKENSANEQQFGIDQSH
;
A
#
# COMPACT_ATOMS: atom_id res chain seq x y z
N MET A 1 -31.59 34.80 2.41
CA MET A 1 -30.68 33.84 1.74
C MET A 1 -30.63 34.14 0.25
N LYS A 2 -29.43 34.23 -0.33
CA LYS A 2 -29.24 34.38 -1.78
C LYS A 2 -29.49 33.03 -2.46
N ALA A 3 -30.01 33.01 -3.69
CA ALA A 3 -30.34 31.77 -4.42
C ALA A 3 -29.18 30.74 -4.47
N LYS A 4 -27.94 31.21 -4.54
CA LYS A 4 -26.74 30.36 -4.51
C LYS A 4 -26.52 29.64 -3.17
N GLU A 5 -26.82 30.29 -2.05
CA GLU A 5 -26.69 29.68 -0.71
C GLU A 5 -27.71 28.56 -0.54
N PHE A 6 -28.95 28.78 -0.99
CA PHE A 6 -30.00 27.76 -0.96
C PHE A 6 -29.62 26.51 -1.76
N LEU A 7 -29.09 26.68 -2.98
CA LEU A 7 -28.63 25.56 -3.80
C LEU A 7 -27.53 24.73 -3.11
N ILE A 8 -26.59 25.38 -2.42
CA ILE A 8 -25.53 24.70 -1.67
C ILE A 8 -26.13 23.89 -0.51
N LEU A 9 -27.06 24.48 0.25
CA LEU A 9 -27.73 23.80 1.36
C LEU A 9 -28.48 22.56 0.88
N THR A 10 -29.30 22.69 -0.16
CA THR A 10 -30.06 21.56 -0.74
C THR A 10 -29.13 20.46 -1.26
N ARG A 11 -28.01 20.83 -1.90
CA ARG A 11 -27.02 19.88 -2.41
C ARG A 11 -26.28 19.14 -1.30
N VAL A 12 -25.95 19.83 -0.21
CA VAL A 12 -25.32 19.18 0.94
C VAL A 12 -26.33 18.25 1.61
N GLN A 13 -27.55 18.72 1.84
CA GLN A 13 -28.63 17.94 2.42
C GLN A 13 -28.91 16.66 1.63
N SER A 14 -28.95 16.71 0.30
CA SER A 14 -29.19 15.52 -0.54
C SER A 14 -28.08 14.46 -0.47
N LYS A 15 -26.87 14.83 -0.03
CA LYS A 15 -25.77 13.89 0.23
C LYS A 15 -25.78 13.33 1.65
N LEU A 16 -26.51 13.94 2.59
CA LEU A 16 -26.55 13.55 3.98
C LEU A 16 -27.70 12.56 4.24
N VAL A 17 -27.41 11.56 5.07
CA VAL A 17 -28.36 10.51 5.46
C VAL A 17 -28.70 10.72 6.94
N ASP A 18 -30.00 10.78 7.25
CA ASP A 18 -30.55 10.97 8.60
C ASP A 18 -29.98 12.19 9.34
N PHE A 19 -29.69 13.26 8.61
CA PHE A 19 -29.17 14.50 9.19
C PHE A 19 -30.30 15.53 9.38
N PRO A 20 -30.46 16.12 10.58
CA PRO A 20 -31.51 17.09 10.85
C PRO A 20 -31.40 18.32 9.95
N GLU A 21 -32.48 18.64 9.23
CA GLU A 21 -32.54 19.80 8.33
C GLU A 21 -32.20 21.11 9.06
N THR A 22 -32.63 21.23 10.32
CA THR A 22 -32.37 22.38 11.19
C THR A 22 -30.89 22.62 11.50
N GLN A 23 -30.02 21.62 11.29
CA GLN A 23 -28.58 21.72 11.54
C GLN A 23 -27.76 21.82 10.24
N VAL A 24 -28.39 21.74 9.06
CA VAL A 24 -27.67 21.74 7.78
C VAL A 24 -26.93 23.05 7.59
N GLU A 25 -27.56 24.17 7.93
CA GLU A 25 -26.94 25.50 7.83
C GLU A 25 -25.68 25.60 8.70
N ASP A 26 -25.77 25.24 9.99
CA ASP A 26 -24.62 25.25 10.90
C ASP A 26 -23.50 24.31 10.43
N PHE A 27 -23.85 23.14 9.88
CA PHE A 27 -22.88 22.22 9.32
C PHE A 27 -22.21 22.80 8.08
N VAL A 28 -22.95 23.43 7.17
CA VAL A 28 -22.40 24.09 5.98
C VAL A 28 -21.52 25.28 6.38
N GLU A 29 -21.90 26.07 7.39
CA GLU A 29 -21.05 27.11 7.94
C GLU A 29 -19.74 26.54 8.50
N LYS A 30 -19.82 25.38 9.17
CA LYS A 30 -18.62 24.68 9.65
C LYS A 30 -17.71 24.23 8.50
N MET A 31 -18.29 23.71 7.42
CA MET A 31 -17.56 23.35 6.21
C MET A 31 -16.92 24.58 5.56
N PHE A 32 -17.61 25.71 5.54
CA PHE A 32 -17.10 26.97 5.01
C PHE A 32 -15.91 27.49 5.82
N LYS A 33 -15.92 27.32 7.15
CA LYS A 33 -14.76 27.62 8.01
C LYS A 33 -13.54 26.76 7.64
N PHE A 34 -13.72 25.47 7.33
CA PHE A 34 -12.63 24.60 6.87
C PHE A 34 -12.11 24.98 5.48
N TYR A 35 -13.02 25.31 4.56
CA TYR A 35 -12.66 25.86 3.25
C TYR A 35 -11.81 27.14 3.39
N SER A 36 -12.27 28.10 4.19
CA SER A 36 -11.60 29.39 4.39
C SER A 36 -10.20 29.22 4.99
N ARG A 37 -10.05 28.31 5.97
CA ARG A 37 -8.73 27.95 6.54
C ARG A 37 -7.81 27.33 5.49
N SER A 38 -8.35 26.46 4.63
CA SER A 38 -7.59 25.81 3.56
C SER A 38 -7.15 26.82 2.50
N ALA A 39 -8.06 27.68 2.03
CA ALA A 39 -7.78 28.74 1.07
C ALA A 39 -6.66 29.66 1.60
N LYS A 40 -6.78 30.13 2.84
CA LYS A 40 -5.75 30.96 3.48
C LYS A 40 -4.39 30.26 3.51
N TYR A 41 -4.35 29.01 3.99
CA TYR A 41 -3.11 28.24 4.11
C TYR A 41 -2.41 28.03 2.76
N GLN A 42 -3.18 27.78 1.68
CA GLN A 42 -2.60 27.58 0.35
C GLN A 42 -2.12 28.91 -0.25
N SER A 43 -2.92 29.97 -0.15
CA SER A 43 -2.55 31.30 -0.66
C SER A 43 -1.31 31.87 0.04
N GLU A 44 -1.17 31.68 1.36
CA GLU A 44 0.03 32.09 2.12
C GLU A 44 1.31 31.37 1.64
N ARG A 45 1.18 30.24 0.95
CA ARG A 45 2.29 29.47 0.37
C ARG A 45 2.52 29.75 -1.10
N GLY A 46 1.91 30.81 -1.64
CA GLY A 46 2.06 31.22 -3.03
C GLY A 46 1.29 30.34 -4.03
N VAL A 47 0.32 29.55 -3.58
CA VAL A 47 -0.55 28.76 -4.47
C VAL A 47 -1.64 29.67 -5.04
N GLN A 48 -1.86 29.61 -6.35
CA GLN A 48 -3.00 30.26 -6.98
C GLN A 48 -4.28 29.46 -6.66
N PHE A 49 -5.05 29.92 -5.69
CA PHE A 49 -6.25 29.25 -5.21
C PHE A 49 -7.49 29.71 -5.98
N THR A 50 -7.97 28.91 -6.93
CA THR A 50 -9.17 29.20 -7.74
C THR A 50 -10.36 28.30 -7.40
N LEU A 51 -10.17 27.32 -6.51
CA LEU A 51 -11.20 26.42 -6.05
C LEU A 51 -12.30 27.18 -5.30
N THR A 52 -13.53 27.11 -5.79
CA THR A 52 -14.71 27.71 -5.12
C THR A 52 -15.20 26.82 -3.98
N PHE A 53 -16.06 27.36 -3.11
CA PHE A 53 -16.63 26.57 -1.99
C PHE A 53 -17.52 25.41 -2.47
N ASP A 54 -18.27 25.60 -3.56
CA ASP A 54 -19.13 24.55 -4.12
C ASP A 54 -18.30 23.42 -4.74
N GLU A 55 -17.21 23.75 -5.44
CA GLU A 55 -16.25 22.76 -5.93
C GLU A 55 -15.55 22.04 -4.77
N TYR A 56 -15.17 22.77 -3.71
CA TYR A 56 -14.59 22.18 -2.51
C TYR A 56 -15.52 21.14 -1.86
N LEU A 57 -16.82 21.43 -1.74
CA LEU A 57 -17.82 20.45 -1.24
C LEU A 57 -18.01 19.27 -2.20
N SER A 58 -17.77 19.48 -3.50
CA SER A 58 -17.82 18.42 -4.50
C SER A 58 -16.68 17.42 -4.36
N LEU A 59 -15.54 17.81 -3.76
CA LEU A 59 -14.42 16.92 -3.49
C LEU A 59 -14.69 15.89 -2.37
N PHE A 60 -15.75 16.08 -1.58
CA PHE A 60 -16.15 15.12 -0.55
C PHE A 60 -17.10 14.08 -1.12
N ASP A 61 -16.70 12.82 -1.03
CA ASP A 61 -17.60 11.68 -1.22
C ASP A 61 -18.73 11.72 -0.19
N SER A 62 -19.91 11.22 -0.57
CA SER A 62 -21.08 11.23 0.31
C SER A 62 -20.83 10.49 1.63
N SER A 63 -20.09 9.37 1.61
CA SER A 63 -19.73 8.62 2.82
C SER A 63 -18.83 9.43 3.77
N VAL A 64 -17.89 10.19 3.21
CA VAL A 64 -16.97 11.05 3.95
C VAL A 64 -17.72 12.23 4.55
N LEU A 65 -18.61 12.85 3.77
CA LEU A 65 -19.45 13.96 4.22
C LEU A 65 -20.39 13.53 5.36
N ASN A 66 -21.03 12.36 5.23
CA ASN A 66 -21.84 11.75 6.28
C ASN A 66 -21.02 11.46 7.55
N SER A 67 -19.80 10.95 7.39
CA SER A 67 -18.90 10.71 8.52
C SER A 67 -18.57 12.02 9.25
N MET A 68 -18.37 13.11 8.52
CA MET A 68 -18.13 14.43 9.12
C MET A 68 -19.38 14.98 9.80
N ALA A 69 -20.55 14.84 9.17
CA ALA A 69 -21.83 15.26 9.72
C ALA A 69 -22.13 14.56 11.07
N ARG A 70 -21.86 13.25 11.18
CA ARG A 70 -21.96 12.53 12.46
C ARG A 70 -20.97 13.05 13.51
N SER A 71 -19.76 13.43 13.08
CA SER A 71 -18.76 14.01 14.00
C SER A 71 -19.18 15.40 14.47
N PHE A 72 -19.85 16.17 13.60
CA PHE A 72 -20.44 17.47 13.92
C PHE A 72 -21.55 17.33 14.96
N GLN A 73 -22.53 16.45 14.74
CA GLN A 73 -23.62 16.18 15.70
C GLN A 73 -23.11 15.74 17.08
N LYS A 74 -22.04 14.95 17.10
CA LYS A 74 -21.40 14.50 18.35
C LYS A 74 -20.55 15.58 19.02
N GLY A 75 -20.37 16.75 18.42
CA GLY A 75 -19.47 17.80 18.92
C GLY A 75 -17.99 17.45 18.87
N THR A 76 -17.59 16.43 18.10
CA THR A 76 -16.21 15.90 18.04
C THR A 76 -15.45 16.28 16.77
N ILE A 77 -16.06 17.07 15.89
CA ILE A 77 -15.50 17.43 14.58
C ILE A 77 -14.12 18.12 14.70
N GLU A 78 -13.91 18.99 15.68
CA GLU A 78 -12.61 19.63 15.90
C GLU A 78 -11.55 18.64 16.38
N LYS A 79 -11.91 17.73 17.29
CA LYS A 79 -11.02 16.65 17.75
C LYS A 79 -10.63 15.72 16.61
N ARG A 80 -11.54 15.45 15.68
CA ARG A 80 -11.22 14.70 14.46
C ARG A 80 -10.22 15.46 13.59
N GLN A 81 -10.41 16.76 13.40
CA GLN A 81 -9.54 17.57 12.55
C GLN A 81 -8.17 17.90 13.17
N SER A 82 -8.00 17.72 14.48
CA SER A 82 -6.68 17.75 15.12
C SER A 82 -5.92 16.41 15.02
N SER A 83 -6.61 15.30 14.72
CA SER A 83 -6.00 13.96 14.65
C SER A 83 -5.18 13.70 13.37
N ASP A 84 -4.47 12.57 13.33
CA ASP A 84 -3.77 12.07 12.13
C ASP A 84 -4.71 11.66 10.99
N TYR A 85 -5.99 11.43 11.32
CA TYR A 85 -7.05 11.11 10.37
C TYR A 85 -7.85 12.34 9.93
N ALA A 86 -7.35 13.54 10.24
CA ALA A 86 -7.90 14.79 9.74
C ALA A 86 -8.01 14.75 8.21
N LEU A 87 -9.14 15.23 7.70
CA LEU A 87 -9.35 15.37 6.27
C LEU A 87 -8.80 16.72 5.85
N VAL A 88 -7.83 16.70 4.94
CA VAL A 88 -7.10 17.88 4.50
C VAL A 88 -7.23 18.06 2.99
N LEU A 89 -7.20 19.32 2.57
CA LEU A 89 -7.10 19.69 1.17
C LEU A 89 -5.66 19.47 0.68
N SER A 90 -5.48 18.64 -0.33
CA SER A 90 -4.19 18.27 -0.91
C SER A 90 -4.27 18.23 -2.43
N TRP A 91 -3.11 18.10 -3.07
CA TRP A 91 -2.97 17.90 -4.51
C TRP A 91 -3.16 16.44 -4.90
N LYS A 92 -3.73 16.20 -6.09
CA LYS A 92 -3.90 14.84 -6.66
C LYS A 92 -2.57 14.19 -6.97
N SER A 93 -1.66 14.95 -7.53
CA SER A 93 -0.32 14.48 -7.83
C SER A 93 0.74 15.53 -7.51
N ARG A 94 2.01 15.10 -7.52
CA ARG A 94 3.15 16.03 -7.48
C ARG A 94 3.17 16.94 -8.71
N GLN A 95 2.71 16.47 -9.87
CA GLN A 95 2.62 17.27 -11.10
C GLN A 95 1.68 18.46 -10.91
N ASP A 96 0.50 18.21 -10.34
CA ASP A 96 -0.49 19.24 -10.05
C ASP A 96 0.04 20.26 -9.04
N LYS A 97 0.78 19.79 -8.03
CA LYS A 97 1.43 20.69 -7.08
C LYS A 97 2.46 21.61 -7.73
N LEU A 98 3.17 21.13 -8.75
CA LEU A 98 4.16 21.92 -9.49
C LEU A 98 3.50 22.95 -10.41
N SER A 99 2.29 22.71 -10.90
CA SER A 99 1.55 23.71 -11.68
C SER A 99 1.20 24.95 -10.85
N GLY A 100 1.07 24.79 -9.54
CA GLY A 100 0.83 25.89 -8.59
C GLY A 100 -0.60 26.43 -8.60
N VAL A 101 -1.51 25.85 -9.39
CA VAL A 101 -2.92 26.27 -9.50
C VAL A 101 -3.85 25.23 -8.87
N MET A 102 -4.46 25.59 -7.74
CA MET A 102 -5.38 24.71 -7.01
C MET A 102 -6.83 24.99 -7.41
N ASN A 103 -7.41 24.05 -8.17
CA ASN A 103 -8.79 24.06 -8.67
C ASN A 103 -9.46 22.68 -8.45
N ALA A 104 -10.69 22.49 -8.94
CA ALA A 104 -11.44 21.24 -8.77
C ALA A 104 -10.76 20.01 -9.39
N GLU A 105 -9.96 20.21 -10.44
CA GLU A 105 -9.26 19.14 -11.15
C GLU A 105 -7.96 18.75 -10.46
N THR A 106 -7.23 19.70 -9.86
CA THR A 106 -5.93 19.46 -9.25
C THR A 106 -6.01 19.13 -7.75
N ALA A 107 -7.10 19.53 -7.09
CA ALA A 107 -7.30 19.33 -5.67
C ALA A 107 -8.02 18.00 -5.34
N LEU A 108 -7.77 17.48 -4.15
CA LEU A 108 -8.61 16.47 -3.51
C LEU A 108 -8.69 16.65 -2.00
N ILE A 109 -9.67 15.99 -1.40
CA ILE A 109 -9.74 15.79 0.05
C ILE A 109 -9.24 14.39 0.37
N CYS A 110 -8.26 14.29 1.26
CA CYS A 110 -7.77 13.00 1.75
C CYS A 110 -7.38 13.07 3.23
N PRO A 111 -7.21 11.92 3.91
CA PRO A 111 -6.61 11.88 5.22
C PRO A 111 -5.19 12.47 5.20
N ARG A 112 -4.80 13.17 6.27
CA ARG A 112 -3.46 13.78 6.43
C ARG A 112 -2.32 12.79 6.19
N GLY A 113 -2.46 11.54 6.62
CA GLY A 113 -1.46 10.51 6.35
C GLY A 113 -1.25 10.23 4.85
N VAL A 114 -2.31 10.32 4.04
CA VAL A 114 -2.26 10.06 2.59
C VAL A 114 -1.70 11.27 1.83
N SER A 115 -2.03 12.50 2.25
CA SER A 115 -1.56 13.72 1.57
C SER A 115 -0.04 13.82 1.49
N ILE A 116 0.67 13.32 2.50
CA ILE A 116 2.14 13.25 2.54
C ILE A 116 2.70 12.44 1.36
N PHE A 117 1.97 11.42 0.89
CA PHE A 117 2.41 10.54 -0.19
C PHE A 117 2.01 11.04 -1.58
N ASN A 118 0.83 11.65 -1.74
CA ASN A 118 0.32 12.10 -3.04
C ASN A 118 1.26 13.08 -3.75
N CYS A 119 1.98 13.90 -2.99
CA CYS A 119 2.90 14.90 -3.53
C CYS A 119 4.38 14.46 -3.50
N LYS A 120 4.67 13.21 -3.16
CA LYS A 120 6.04 12.79 -2.82
C LYS A 120 6.91 12.52 -4.04
N TYR A 121 6.35 11.90 -5.06
CA TYR A 121 7.07 11.50 -6.27
C TYR A 121 6.23 11.80 -7.51
N LEU A 122 6.88 12.05 -8.64
CA LEU A 122 6.21 11.96 -9.94
C LEU A 122 6.02 10.48 -10.33
N PRO A 123 5.02 10.16 -11.18
CA PRO A 123 4.73 8.78 -11.59
C PRO A 123 5.96 8.00 -12.10
N ASP A 124 6.82 8.66 -12.87
CA ASP A 124 8.00 8.05 -13.51
C ASP A 124 9.32 8.45 -12.86
N GLU A 125 9.27 9.09 -11.69
CA GLU A 125 10.48 9.49 -10.98
C GLU A 125 11.11 8.29 -10.27
N GLU A 126 12.33 7.95 -10.70
CA GLU A 126 13.14 6.98 -10.00
C GLU A 126 13.36 7.41 -8.55
N ARG A 127 13.21 6.46 -7.63
CA ARG A 127 13.57 6.72 -6.23
C ARG A 127 15.08 6.91 -6.15
N ASP A 128 15.48 7.99 -5.46
CA ASP A 128 16.87 8.25 -5.07
C ASP A 128 17.54 6.97 -4.54
N GLU A 129 18.77 6.73 -4.97
CA GLU A 129 19.58 5.57 -4.61
C GLU A 129 19.69 5.43 -3.09
N LYS A 130 19.77 6.54 -2.35
CA LYS A 130 19.81 6.51 -0.88
C LYS A 130 18.51 5.93 -0.29
N ALA A 131 17.36 6.27 -0.86
CA ALA A 131 16.07 5.72 -0.45
C ALA A 131 15.95 4.24 -0.81
N ARG A 132 16.41 3.84 -2.01
CA ARG A 132 16.50 2.44 -2.43
C ARG A 132 17.39 1.63 -1.48
N LYS A 133 18.57 2.14 -1.15
CA LYS A 133 19.51 1.50 -0.21
C LYS A 133 18.92 1.36 1.19
N LYS A 134 18.32 2.42 1.76
CA LYS A 134 17.68 2.37 3.08
C LYS A 134 16.54 1.34 3.16
N MET A 135 15.74 1.22 2.10
CA MET A 135 14.70 0.19 2.03
C MET A 135 15.29 -1.21 1.92
N SER A 136 16.37 -1.37 1.15
CA SER A 136 17.11 -2.63 1.05
C SER A 136 17.67 -3.05 2.40
N ASP A 137 18.40 -2.17 3.07
CA ASP A 137 19.01 -2.42 4.38
C ASP A 137 17.97 -2.78 5.45
N LYS A 138 16.80 -2.12 5.45
CA LYS A 138 15.70 -2.45 6.37
C LYS A 138 15.15 -3.87 6.18
N LYS A 139 15.25 -4.42 4.96
CA LYS A 139 14.75 -5.76 4.60
C LYS A 139 15.85 -6.83 4.63
N LYS A 140 17.10 -6.45 4.39
CA LYS A 140 18.25 -7.35 4.32
C LYS A 140 18.41 -8.10 5.65
N GLY A 141 18.67 -9.41 5.57
CA GLY A 141 18.89 -10.27 6.74
C GLY A 141 17.65 -10.64 7.54
N LYS A 142 16.46 -10.08 7.24
CA LYS A 142 15.22 -10.45 7.93
C LYS A 142 14.61 -11.70 7.32
N ALA A 143 14.37 -12.71 8.16
CA ALA A 143 13.65 -13.90 7.76
C ALA A 143 12.23 -13.52 7.30
N ARG A 144 11.81 -14.08 6.17
CA ARG A 144 10.42 -13.95 5.71
C ARG A 144 9.49 -14.77 6.63
N PRO A 145 8.25 -14.33 6.87
CA PRO A 145 7.25 -15.15 7.55
C PRO A 145 7.06 -16.50 6.86
N GLU A 146 6.76 -17.55 7.63
CA GLU A 146 6.58 -18.91 7.09
C GLU A 146 5.48 -18.98 6.02
N SER A 147 4.36 -18.28 6.23
CA SER A 147 3.28 -18.21 5.24
C SER A 147 3.72 -17.63 3.89
N VAL A 148 4.71 -16.73 3.88
CA VAL A 148 5.28 -16.17 2.65
C VAL A 148 6.26 -17.16 2.02
N LYS A 149 7.04 -17.88 2.82
CA LYS A 149 7.94 -18.93 2.33
C LYS A 149 7.16 -20.06 1.65
N GLN A 150 6.07 -20.51 2.26
CA GLN A 150 5.18 -21.54 1.73
C GLN A 150 4.59 -21.13 0.37
N LYS A 151 4.00 -19.94 0.26
CA LYS A 151 3.46 -19.42 -1.01
C LYS A 151 4.52 -19.36 -2.12
N ILE A 152 5.74 -18.92 -1.79
CA ILE A 152 6.85 -18.90 -2.76
C ILE A 152 7.22 -20.32 -3.17
N SER A 153 7.27 -21.26 -2.22
CA SER A 153 7.56 -22.67 -2.50
C SER A 153 6.51 -23.28 -3.42
N GLU A 154 5.23 -23.11 -3.10
CA GLU A 154 4.10 -23.58 -3.91
C GLU A 154 4.18 -23.02 -5.34
N THR A 155 4.40 -21.72 -5.48
CA THR A 155 4.48 -21.06 -6.80
C THR A 155 5.64 -21.59 -7.65
N LYS A 156 6.76 -21.93 -7.02
CA LYS A 156 7.97 -22.39 -7.73
C LYS A 156 8.01 -23.89 -7.98
N THR A 157 7.25 -24.68 -7.22
CA THR A 157 7.23 -26.12 -7.35
C THR A 157 6.52 -26.50 -8.65
N GLY A 158 7.19 -27.25 -9.53
CA GLY A 158 6.62 -27.68 -10.81
C GLY A 158 6.67 -26.65 -11.94
N GLN A 159 7.21 -25.45 -11.69
CA GLN A 159 7.38 -24.44 -12.74
C GLN A 159 8.43 -24.90 -13.77
N LYS A 160 8.03 -25.02 -15.04
CA LYS A 160 8.94 -25.25 -16.17
C LYS A 160 9.41 -23.91 -16.72
N TYR A 161 10.70 -23.81 -16.98
CA TYR A 161 11.30 -22.65 -17.63
C TYR A 161 11.52 -22.94 -19.11
N ASP A 162 11.45 -21.91 -19.96
CA ASP A 162 11.77 -22.04 -21.37
C ASP A 162 13.29 -22.18 -21.61
N ASP A 163 13.66 -22.52 -22.83
CA ASP A 163 15.06 -22.76 -23.21
C ASP A 163 15.92 -21.50 -23.11
N ALA A 164 15.33 -20.33 -23.40
CA ALA A 164 16.02 -19.04 -23.30
C ALA A 164 16.39 -18.72 -21.84
N HIS A 165 15.48 -18.98 -20.89
CA HIS A 165 15.71 -18.81 -19.47
C HIS A 165 16.76 -19.80 -18.94
N CYS A 166 16.68 -21.07 -19.35
CA CYS A 166 17.66 -22.08 -18.99
C CYS A 166 19.07 -21.72 -19.47
N LYS A 167 19.19 -21.22 -20.71
CA LYS A 167 20.46 -20.76 -21.29
C LYS A 167 21.03 -19.57 -20.52
N ALA A 168 20.23 -18.56 -20.21
CA ALA A 168 20.66 -17.39 -19.45
C ALA A 168 21.18 -17.75 -18.04
N ILE A 169 20.52 -18.70 -17.35
CA ILE A 169 21.00 -19.22 -16.07
C ILE A 169 22.35 -19.93 -16.25
N SER A 170 22.45 -20.80 -17.26
CA SER A 170 23.68 -21.57 -17.54
C SER A 170 24.87 -20.64 -17.80
N ASP A 171 24.71 -19.66 -18.70
CA ASP A 171 25.74 -18.69 -19.04
C ASP A 171 26.14 -17.85 -17.82
N GLY A 172 25.18 -17.47 -16.97
CA GLY A 172 25.43 -16.72 -15.74
C GLY A 172 26.18 -17.51 -14.67
N LEU A 173 26.13 -18.84 -14.69
CA LEU A 173 26.79 -19.74 -13.73
C LEU A 173 28.12 -20.31 -14.24
N LYS A 174 28.31 -20.35 -15.57
CA LYS A 174 29.51 -20.92 -16.19
C LYS A 174 30.77 -20.18 -15.73
N GLY A 175 31.75 -20.93 -15.26
CA GLY A 175 33.05 -20.40 -14.83
C GLY A 175 33.09 -19.75 -13.44
N LYS A 176 31.96 -19.64 -12.73
CA LYS A 176 31.95 -19.08 -11.36
C LYS A 176 32.25 -20.16 -10.33
N ALA A 177 33.43 -20.07 -9.71
CA ALA A 177 33.80 -20.92 -8.58
C ALA A 177 32.83 -20.66 -7.41
N LYS A 178 32.33 -21.74 -6.81
CA LYS A 178 31.47 -21.66 -5.61
C LYS A 178 32.35 -21.48 -4.37
N THR A 179 31.80 -20.81 -3.34
CA THR A 179 32.52 -20.60 -2.08
C THR A 179 32.82 -21.93 -1.37
N ALA A 180 33.89 -21.95 -0.56
CA ALA A 180 34.30 -23.14 0.20
C ALA A 180 33.16 -23.66 1.10
N GLU A 181 32.43 -22.76 1.76
CA GLU A 181 31.27 -23.08 2.60
C GLU A 181 30.14 -23.75 1.78
N SER A 182 29.85 -23.25 0.58
CA SER A 182 28.85 -23.87 -0.31
C SER A 182 29.26 -25.27 -0.78
N ASN A 183 30.56 -25.49 -1.02
CA ASN A 183 31.08 -26.81 -1.37
C ASN A 183 30.96 -27.78 -0.18
N ALA A 184 31.32 -27.34 1.03
CA ALA A 184 31.22 -28.14 2.24
C ALA A 184 29.77 -28.58 2.54
N ASN A 185 28.81 -27.66 2.46
CA ASN A 185 27.39 -27.96 2.69
C ASN A 185 26.83 -28.96 1.67
N ARG A 186 27.23 -28.87 0.40
CA ARG A 186 26.84 -29.86 -0.62
C ARG A 186 27.47 -31.23 -0.39
N ALA A 187 28.75 -31.28 0.01
CA ALA A 187 29.40 -32.53 0.33
C ALA A 187 28.73 -33.22 1.52
N ALA A 188 28.38 -32.46 2.57
CA ALA A 188 27.63 -32.97 3.72
C ALA A 188 26.24 -33.50 3.31
N GLY A 189 25.49 -32.74 2.50
CA GLY A 189 24.18 -33.16 2.00
C GLY A 189 24.25 -34.42 1.13
N ALA A 190 25.25 -34.53 0.26
CA ALA A 190 25.47 -35.73 -0.56
C ALA A 190 25.76 -36.96 0.31
N ARG A 191 26.62 -36.83 1.32
CA ARG A 191 26.91 -37.93 2.27
C ARG A 191 25.67 -38.38 3.00
N ALA A 192 24.86 -37.45 3.50
CA ALA A 192 23.60 -37.77 4.18
C ALA A 192 22.60 -38.49 3.26
N TYR A 193 22.45 -38.03 2.02
CA TYR A 193 21.61 -38.69 1.02
C TYR A 193 22.05 -40.13 0.75
N TRP A 194 23.35 -40.35 0.50
CA TRP A 194 23.87 -41.69 0.23
C TRP A 194 23.80 -42.62 1.45
N ALA A 195 24.01 -42.10 2.65
CA ALA A 195 23.83 -42.86 3.89
C ALA A 195 22.36 -43.30 4.06
N ALA A 196 21.40 -42.40 3.86
CA ALA A 196 19.97 -42.73 3.93
C ALA A 196 19.57 -43.75 2.87
N LYS A 197 20.10 -43.62 1.64
CA LYS A 197 19.84 -44.59 0.55
C LYS A 197 20.44 -45.97 0.85
N LYS A 198 21.61 -46.02 1.51
CA LYS A 198 22.24 -47.28 1.93
C LYS A 198 21.42 -47.96 3.02
N LEU A 199 20.97 -47.22 4.04
CA LEU A 199 20.08 -47.71 5.09
C LEU A 199 18.74 -48.21 4.53
N GLN A 200 18.13 -47.49 3.58
CA GLN A 200 16.93 -47.95 2.90
C GLN A 200 17.16 -49.28 2.17
N LYS A 201 18.29 -49.40 1.47
CA LYS A 201 18.66 -50.64 0.77
C LYS A 201 18.88 -51.80 1.76
N GLU A 202 19.58 -51.55 2.86
CA GLU A 202 19.82 -52.54 3.92
C GLU A 202 18.51 -52.98 4.59
N ASN A 203 17.60 -52.05 4.90
CA ASN A 203 16.28 -52.37 5.43
C ASN A 203 15.43 -53.19 4.44
N SER A 204 15.41 -52.80 3.16
CA SER A 204 14.68 -53.56 2.12
C SER A 204 15.29 -54.94 1.84
N ALA A 205 16.61 -55.11 2.00
CA ALA A 205 17.27 -56.40 1.87
C ALA A 205 16.97 -57.31 3.07
N ASN A 206 16.90 -56.74 4.28
CA ASN A 206 16.54 -57.46 5.49
C ASN A 206 15.07 -57.94 5.44
N GLU A 207 14.15 -57.10 4.96
CA GLU A 207 12.74 -57.49 4.75
C GLU A 207 12.58 -58.62 3.72
N GLN A 208 13.40 -58.65 2.66
CA GLN A 208 13.39 -59.76 1.68
C GLN A 208 13.98 -61.06 2.25
N GLN A 209 14.91 -60.97 3.21
CA GLN A 209 15.58 -62.13 3.79
C GLN A 209 14.75 -62.80 4.91
N PHE A 210 13.87 -62.04 5.59
CA PHE A 210 12.94 -62.58 6.60
C PHE A 210 11.52 -62.85 6.06
N GLY A 211 11.19 -62.44 4.83
CA GLY A 211 9.89 -62.66 4.19
C GLY A 211 9.71 -64.00 3.44
N ILE A 212 10.75 -64.84 3.37
CA ILE A 212 10.70 -66.15 2.66
C ILE A 212 10.34 -67.31 3.61
N ASP A 213 10.37 -67.10 4.93
CA ASP A 213 10.27 -68.19 5.93
C ASP A 213 8.88 -68.34 6.58
N GLN A 214 7.82 -67.84 5.94
CA GLN A 214 6.42 -68.04 6.39
C GLN A 214 5.50 -68.57 5.29
N SER A 215 5.90 -69.64 4.62
CA SER A 215 4.96 -70.44 3.83
C SER A 215 5.38 -71.90 3.75
N HIS A 216 5.14 -72.67 4.80
CA HIS A 216 4.87 -74.12 4.76
C HIS A 216 3.91 -74.49 5.89
#